data_AF-A0A972TF07-F1
#
_entry.id   AF-A0A972TF07-F1
#
_cell.length_a   1.000
_cell.length_b   1.000
_cell.length_c   1.000
_cell.angle_alpha   90.00
_cell.angle_beta   90.00
_cell.angle_gamma   90.00
#
_symmetry.space_group_name_H-M   'P 1'
#
loop_
_entity.id
_entity.type
_entity.pdbx_description
1 polymer ?
#
loop_
_entity_poly.entity_id
_entity_poly.type
_entity_poly.pdbx_seq_one_letter_code
_entity_poly.pdbx_strand_id
1 'polypeptide(L)'
;MDKKRSKGVTFLGWFFIVTSLLSMLTLLSPKHYIKLQGSLYNQIEFLYFTIVPFFCLFAGIYILKLKNWARKLGILIYSVSLVFTITQFIFIGSSMQKESFREFMQEGMGLKIEAQKQEIIKKYKPEYQQEAIQNREKMSNVIIEVLPIFLYVIMSLVIVWNAFIIYFFTRPKVKEQFT
;
A
#
# COMPACT_ATOMS: atom_id res chain seq x y z
N MET A 1 -9.64 25.53 -30.28
CA MET A 1 -8.87 24.30 -30.58
C MET A 1 -9.07 23.31 -29.46
N ASP A 2 -9.65 22.15 -29.73
CA ASP A 2 -9.75 21.09 -28.73
C ASP A 2 -8.36 20.62 -28.35
N LYS A 3 -8.03 20.72 -27.06
CA LYS A 3 -6.73 20.25 -26.55
C LYS A 3 -6.66 18.74 -26.73
N LYS A 4 -5.72 18.27 -27.54
CA LYS A 4 -5.54 16.84 -27.81
C LYS A 4 -4.86 16.16 -26.63
N ARG A 5 -5.59 15.26 -25.97
CA ARG A 5 -5.10 14.49 -24.81
C ARG A 5 -4.24 13.31 -25.26
N SER A 6 -3.07 13.13 -24.64
CA SER A 6 -2.24 11.93 -24.86
C SER A 6 -2.84 10.68 -24.21
N LYS A 7 -2.46 9.50 -24.73
CA LYS A 7 -2.88 8.20 -24.15
C LYS A 7 -2.43 8.07 -22.69
N GLY A 8 -1.21 8.52 -22.35
CA GLY A 8 -0.69 8.48 -20.99
C GLY A 8 -1.48 9.33 -19.99
N VAL A 9 -1.86 10.57 -20.38
CA VAL A 9 -2.72 11.42 -19.54
C VAL A 9 -4.10 10.80 -19.35
N THR A 10 -4.63 10.17 -20.40
CA THR A 10 -5.91 9.45 -20.32
C THR A 10 -5.83 8.28 -19.35
N PHE A 11 -4.79 7.45 -19.47
CA PHE A 11 -4.56 6.31 -18.58
C PHE A 11 -4.41 6.75 -17.12
N LEU A 12 -3.55 7.75 -16.84
CA LEU A 12 -3.35 8.23 -15.48
C LEU A 12 -4.60 8.89 -14.88
N GLY A 13 -5.37 9.63 -15.68
CA GLY A 13 -6.64 10.19 -15.23
C GLY A 13 -7.63 9.10 -14.77
N TRP A 14 -7.77 8.03 -15.56
CA TRP A 14 -8.58 6.87 -15.17
C TRP A 14 -7.99 6.09 -14.00
N PHE A 15 -6.68 5.89 -13.97
CA PHE A 15 -5.99 5.25 -12.86
C PHE A 15 -6.29 5.96 -11.54
N PHE A 16 -6.21 7.29 -11.52
CA PHE A 16 -6.55 8.11 -10.34
C PHE A 16 -8.01 7.90 -9.92
N ILE A 17 -8.95 7.90 -10.87
CA ILE A 17 -10.37 7.71 -10.58
C ILE A 17 -10.62 6.32 -9.99
N VAL A 18 -10.19 5.26 -10.68
CA VAL A 18 -10.47 3.87 -10.29
C VAL A 18 -9.83 3.55 -8.94
N THR A 19 -8.55 3.87 -8.75
CA THR A 19 -7.85 3.60 -7.49
C THR A 19 -8.43 4.39 -6.32
N SER A 20 -8.87 5.65 -6.55
CA SER A 20 -9.52 6.44 -5.50
C SER A 20 -10.86 5.87 -5.09
N LEU A 21 -11.69 5.43 -6.04
CA LEU A 21 -12.97 4.79 -5.73
C LEU A 21 -12.77 3.48 -4.96
N LEU A 22 -11.80 2.65 -5.36
CA LEU A 22 -11.45 1.44 -4.62
C LEU A 22 -10.98 1.76 -3.20
N SER A 23 -10.12 2.77 -3.02
CA SER A 23 -9.69 3.21 -1.69
C SER A 23 -10.85 3.73 -0.84
N MET A 24 -11.78 4.49 -1.42
CA MET A 24 -12.97 4.95 -0.69
C MET A 24 -13.86 3.80 -0.22
N LEU A 25 -13.99 2.72 -1.01
CA LEU A 25 -14.73 1.53 -0.58
C LEU A 25 -14.11 0.89 0.67
N THR A 26 -12.78 0.96 0.83
CA THR A 26 -12.12 0.42 2.03
C THR A 26 -12.45 1.21 3.30
N LEU A 27 -12.87 2.48 3.19
CA LEU A 27 -13.31 3.30 4.32
C LEU A 27 -14.59 2.77 4.98
N LEU A 28 -15.38 1.98 4.25
CA LEU A 28 -16.59 1.33 4.78
C LEU A 28 -16.27 0.15 5.71
N SER A 29 -15.02 -0.31 5.74
CA SER A 29 -14.61 -1.41 6.60
C SER A 29 -14.47 -0.95 8.05
N PRO A 30 -15.05 -1.66 9.04
CA PRO A 30 -14.91 -1.32 10.45
C PRO A 30 -13.45 -1.32 10.92
N LYS A 31 -12.55 -2.05 10.23
CA LYS A 31 -11.11 -2.05 10.50
C LYS A 31 -10.44 -0.69 10.29
N HIS A 32 -11.05 0.19 9.48
CA HIS A 32 -10.52 1.54 9.21
C HIS A 32 -10.63 2.45 10.44
N TYR A 33 -11.71 2.31 11.21
CA TYR A 33 -12.00 3.15 12.38
C TYR A 33 -11.18 2.79 13.63
N ILE A 34 -10.62 1.58 13.67
CA ILE A 34 -9.73 1.13 14.77
C ILE A 34 -8.46 1.98 14.83
N LYS A 35 -8.00 2.53 13.68
CA LYS A 35 -6.81 3.39 13.63
C LYS A 35 -7.00 4.75 14.31
N LEU A 36 -8.24 5.20 14.52
CA LEU A 36 -8.55 6.50 15.14
C LEU A 36 -8.20 6.55 16.63
N GLN A 37 -8.25 5.40 17.32
CA GLN A 37 -7.96 5.29 18.76
C GLN A 37 -6.46 5.07 19.06
N GLY A 38 -5.60 5.06 18.03
CA GLY A 38 -4.17 4.77 18.16
C GLY A 38 -3.28 5.99 18.44
N SER A 39 -1.98 5.81 18.26
CA SER A 39 -0.97 6.87 18.38
C SER A 39 -1.21 8.02 17.39
N LEU A 40 -0.58 9.18 17.61
CA LEU A 40 -0.57 10.32 16.67
C LEU A 40 -0.23 9.89 15.24
N TYR A 41 0.70 8.95 15.09
CA TYR A 41 1.06 8.37 13.79
C TYR A 41 -0.12 7.65 13.13
N ASN A 42 -0.87 6.82 13.88
CA ASN A 42 -2.05 6.11 13.36
C ASN A 42 -3.19 7.09 12.99
N GLN A 43 -3.33 8.20 13.72
CA GLN A 43 -4.31 9.24 13.41
C GLN A 43 -3.94 10.00 12.12
N ILE A 44 -2.66 10.35 11.92
CA ILE A 44 -2.16 10.96 10.68
C ILE A 44 -2.36 10.00 9.51
N GLU A 45 -2.04 8.73 9.70
CA GLU A 45 -2.25 7.68 8.70
C GLU A 45 -3.74 7.54 8.34
N PHE A 46 -4.63 7.55 9.33
CA PHE A 46 -6.07 7.54 9.11
C PHE A 46 -6.54 8.74 8.28
N LEU A 47 -6.11 9.96 8.63
CA LEU A 47 -6.46 11.17 7.89
C LEU A 47 -5.94 11.12 6.46
N TYR A 48 -4.69 10.68 6.27
CA TYR A 48 -4.09 10.50 4.95
C TYR A 48 -4.92 9.55 4.08
N PHE A 49 -5.20 8.33 4.56
CA PHE A 49 -5.97 7.35 3.80
C PHE A 49 -7.43 7.73 3.59
N THR A 50 -7.98 8.61 4.44
CA THR A 50 -9.35 9.11 4.26
C THR A 50 -9.38 10.24 3.24
N ILE A 51 -8.48 11.22 3.33
CA ILE A 51 -8.54 12.47 2.56
C ILE A 51 -7.93 12.33 1.16
N VAL A 52 -6.80 11.63 1.04
CA VAL A 52 -6.06 11.52 -0.23
C VAL A 52 -6.89 10.92 -1.37
N PRO A 53 -7.71 9.86 -1.17
CA PRO A 53 -8.57 9.35 -2.22
C PRO A 53 -9.52 10.40 -2.80
N PHE A 54 -10.07 11.32 -2.00
CA PHE A 54 -10.94 12.38 -2.53
C PHE A 54 -10.16 13.33 -3.44
N PHE A 55 -8.99 13.78 -3.00
CA PHE A 55 -8.15 14.65 -3.82
C PHE A 55 -7.64 13.96 -5.09
N CYS A 56 -7.29 12.67 -5.03
CA CYS A 56 -6.93 11.88 -6.20
C CYS A 56 -8.10 11.72 -7.17
N LEU A 57 -9.32 11.48 -6.68
CA LEU A 57 -10.52 11.39 -7.50
C LEU A 57 -10.77 12.71 -8.25
N PHE A 58 -10.76 13.84 -7.54
CA PHE A 58 -10.89 15.16 -8.15
C PHE A 58 -9.77 15.42 -9.15
N ALA A 59 -8.52 15.16 -8.78
CA ALA A 59 -7.38 15.31 -9.68
C ALA A 59 -7.57 14.46 -10.95
N GLY A 60 -7.99 13.19 -10.84
CA GLY A 60 -8.24 12.31 -11.99
C GLY A 60 -9.30 12.85 -12.96
N ILE A 61 -10.47 13.27 -12.44
CA ILE A 61 -11.55 13.86 -13.24
C ILE A 61 -11.05 15.11 -13.98
N TYR A 62 -10.34 16.00 -13.29
CA TYR A 62 -9.90 17.26 -13.87
C TYR A 62 -8.62 17.14 -14.71
N ILE A 63 -7.82 16.09 -14.53
CA ILE A 63 -6.73 15.68 -15.43
C ILE A 63 -7.33 15.26 -16.77
N LEU A 64 -8.42 14.48 -16.78
CA LEU A 64 -9.11 14.11 -18.02
C LEU A 64 -9.71 15.32 -18.74
N LYS A 65 -10.05 16.38 -18.01
CA LYS A 65 -10.48 17.70 -18.51
C LYS A 65 -9.33 18.68 -18.80
N LEU A 66 -8.07 18.22 -18.73
CA LEU A 66 -6.86 19.00 -19.03
C LEU A 66 -6.74 20.31 -18.25
N LYS A 67 -7.19 20.33 -16.99
CA LYS A 67 -7.02 21.51 -16.12
C LYS A 67 -5.63 21.52 -15.48
N ASN A 68 -4.87 22.60 -15.68
CA ASN A 68 -3.49 22.72 -15.17
C ASN A 68 -3.40 22.61 -13.63
N TRP A 69 -4.40 23.11 -12.90
CA TRP A 69 -4.41 22.97 -11.44
C TRP A 69 -4.48 21.50 -11.01
N ALA A 70 -5.18 20.64 -11.77
CA ALA A 70 -5.31 19.22 -11.46
C ALA A 70 -4.00 18.45 -11.69
N ARG A 71 -3.23 18.84 -12.71
CA ARG A 71 -1.85 18.37 -12.91
C ARG A 71 -0.96 18.73 -11.73
N LYS A 72 -1.01 19.98 -11.28
CA LYS A 72 -0.23 20.45 -10.10
C LYS A 72 -0.65 19.73 -8.82
N LEU A 73 -1.96 19.52 -8.63
CA LEU A 73 -2.49 18.76 -7.50
C LEU A 73 -2.02 17.31 -7.54
N GLY A 74 -2.05 16.65 -8.70
CA GLY A 74 -1.53 15.30 -8.87
C GLY A 74 -0.04 15.19 -8.51
N ILE A 75 0.78 16.15 -8.95
CA ILE A 75 2.20 16.23 -8.56
C ILE A 75 2.32 16.38 -7.04
N LEU A 76 1.57 17.30 -6.42
CA LEU A 76 1.64 17.56 -4.98
C LEU A 76 1.28 16.32 -4.16
N ILE A 77 0.18 15.64 -4.49
CA ILE A 77 -0.26 14.43 -3.78
C ILE A 77 0.83 13.36 -3.84
N TYR A 78 1.38 13.12 -5.02
CA TYR A 78 2.40 12.08 -5.22
C TYR A 78 3.76 12.46 -4.60
N SER A 79 4.10 13.75 -4.50
CA SER A 79 5.26 14.21 -3.73
C SER A 79 5.09 13.97 -2.24
N VAL A 80 3.92 14.28 -1.68
CA VAL A 80 3.61 14.00 -0.26
C VAL A 80 3.61 12.49 -0.01
N SER A 81 3.00 11.71 -0.92
CA SER A 81 3.00 10.25 -0.83
C SER A 81 4.40 9.66 -0.90
N LEU A 82 5.28 10.19 -1.75
CA LEU A 82 6.67 9.77 -1.84
C LEU A 82 7.42 9.99 -0.52
N VAL A 83 7.31 11.19 0.07
CA VAL A 83 7.93 11.50 1.37
C VAL A 83 7.39 10.57 2.46
N PHE A 84 6.06 10.38 2.51
CA PHE A 84 5.44 9.48 3.47
C PHE A 84 5.94 8.03 3.32
N THR A 85 6.02 7.54 2.07
CA THR A 85 6.49 6.18 1.76
C THR A 85 7.95 6.00 2.14
N ILE A 86 8.81 6.99 1.89
CA ILE A 86 10.23 6.95 2.28
C ILE A 86 10.37 6.91 3.80
N THR A 87 9.63 7.75 4.54
CA THR A 87 9.63 7.73 6.00
C THR A 87 9.18 6.38 6.54
N GLN A 88 8.12 5.80 5.98
CA GLN A 88 7.66 4.45 6.32
C GLN A 88 8.72 3.40 6.01
N PHE A 89 9.37 3.48 4.86
CA PHE A 89 10.40 2.54 4.46
C PHE A 89 11.59 2.55 5.42
N ILE A 90 12.05 3.73 5.84
CA ILE A 90 13.13 3.88 6.83
C ILE A 90 12.70 3.32 8.20
N PHE A 91 11.49 3.66 8.64
CA PHE A 91 10.95 3.20 9.93
C PHE A 91 10.77 1.68 9.97
N ILE A 92 10.15 1.11 8.94
CA ILE A 92 9.95 -0.34 8.82
C ILE A 92 11.30 -1.04 8.71
N GLY A 93 12.20 -0.56 7.83
CA GLY A 93 13.51 -1.17 7.66
C GLY A 93 14.34 -1.20 8.94
N SER A 94 14.38 -0.09 9.68
CA SER A 94 15.06 -0.03 10.97
C SER A 94 14.40 -0.89 12.06
N SER A 95 13.08 -1.11 11.99
CA SER A 95 12.36 -1.99 12.91
C SER A 95 12.58 -3.47 12.57
N MET A 96 12.63 -3.83 11.28
CA MET A 96 12.83 -5.21 10.82
C MET A 96 14.25 -5.74 11.10
N GLN A 97 15.22 -4.85 11.29
CA GLN A 97 16.58 -5.22 11.70
C GLN A 97 16.72 -5.51 13.20
N LYS A 98 15.72 -5.17 14.02
CA LYS A 98 15.77 -5.42 15.47
C LYS A 98 15.40 -6.87 15.76
N GLU A 99 16.15 -7.48 16.68
CA GLU A 99 15.91 -8.84 17.16
C GLU A 99 14.50 -8.98 17.76
N SER A 100 14.02 -7.95 18.45
CA SER A 100 12.66 -7.88 18.98
C SER A 100 11.55 -7.97 17.93
N PHE A 101 11.80 -7.54 16.68
CA PHE A 101 10.84 -7.72 15.60
C PHE A 101 10.80 -9.17 15.12
N ARG A 102 11.96 -9.82 15.06
CA ARG A 102 12.05 -11.25 14.70
C ARG A 102 11.37 -12.12 15.76
N GLU A 103 11.61 -11.82 17.04
CA GLU A 103 10.95 -12.47 18.18
C GLU A 103 9.44 -12.24 18.14
N PHE A 104 8.97 -11.01 17.96
CA PHE A 104 7.54 -10.70 17.81
C PHE A 104 6.88 -11.45 16.64
N MET A 105 7.56 -11.54 15.50
CA MET A 105 7.09 -12.29 14.34
C MET A 105 7.03 -13.80 14.61
N GLN A 106 8.04 -14.35 15.30
CA GLN A 106 8.07 -15.75 15.71
C GLN A 106 6.99 -16.08 16.73
N GLU A 107 6.79 -15.23 17.73
CA GLU A 107 5.75 -15.39 18.75
C GLU A 107 4.35 -15.31 18.15
N GLY A 108 4.08 -14.29 17.34
CA GLY A 108 2.78 -14.13 16.66
C GLY A 108 2.47 -15.24 15.66
N MET A 109 3.49 -15.78 14.99
CA MET A 109 3.34 -16.97 14.13
C MET A 109 3.19 -18.25 14.94
N GLY A 110 3.92 -18.40 16.05
CA GLY A 110 3.81 -19.52 16.98
C GLY A 110 2.39 -19.70 17.52
N LEU A 111 1.76 -18.61 17.99
CA LEU A 111 0.38 -18.61 18.45
C LEU A 111 -0.62 -19.05 17.36
N LYS A 112 -0.39 -18.64 16.10
CA LYS A 112 -1.22 -19.07 14.96
C LYS A 112 -1.01 -20.54 14.63
N ILE A 113 0.22 -21.03 14.72
CA ILE A 113 0.52 -22.45 14.50
C ILE A 113 -0.16 -23.28 15.59
N GLU A 114 -0.12 -22.88 16.86
CA GLU A 114 -0.79 -23.61 17.95
C GLU A 114 -2.30 -23.69 17.75
N ALA A 115 -2.95 -22.57 17.38
CA ALA A 115 -4.36 -22.56 17.01
C ALA A 115 -4.66 -23.50 15.82
N GLN A 116 -3.77 -23.53 14.81
CA GLN A 116 -3.88 -24.43 13.68
C GLN A 116 -3.59 -25.89 14.01
N LYS A 117 -2.70 -26.18 14.97
CA LYS A 117 -2.43 -27.55 15.47
C LYS A 117 -3.72 -28.14 16.05
N GLN A 118 -4.47 -27.36 16.81
CA GLN A 118 -5.77 -27.79 17.35
C GLN A 118 -6.80 -28.08 16.25
N GLU A 119 -6.81 -27.31 15.15
CA GLU A 119 -7.67 -27.59 14.00
C GLU A 119 -7.22 -28.84 13.22
N ILE A 120 -5.91 -29.05 13.07
CA ILE A 120 -5.35 -30.20 12.36
C ILE A 120 -5.70 -31.50 13.08
N ILE A 121 -5.57 -31.52 14.42
CA ILE A 121 -5.95 -32.68 15.25
C ILE A 121 -7.43 -33.04 15.08
N LYS A 122 -8.30 -32.04 14.89
CA LYS A 122 -9.75 -32.25 14.69
C LYS A 122 -10.11 -32.71 13.28
N LYS A 123 -9.29 -32.37 12.26
CA LYS A 123 -9.67 -32.51 10.84
C LYS A 123 -8.93 -33.62 10.11
N TYR A 124 -7.74 -34.02 10.57
CA TYR A 124 -6.90 -35.03 9.93
C TYR A 124 -6.84 -36.30 10.76
N LYS A 125 -6.70 -37.46 10.10
CA LYS A 125 -6.45 -38.73 10.76
C LYS A 125 -5.09 -38.72 11.47
N PRO A 126 -4.90 -39.44 12.59
CA PRO A 126 -3.67 -39.44 13.39
C PRO A 126 -2.39 -39.65 12.57
N GLU A 127 -2.46 -40.54 11.59
CA GLU A 127 -1.37 -40.89 10.67
C GLU A 127 -0.87 -39.70 9.81
N TYR A 128 -1.70 -38.69 9.54
CA TYR A 128 -1.33 -37.50 8.75
C TYR A 128 -1.13 -36.22 9.59
N GLN A 129 -1.44 -36.26 10.89
CA GLN A 129 -1.39 -35.07 11.75
C GLN A 129 0.04 -34.53 11.90
N GLN A 130 1.02 -35.39 12.11
CA GLN A 130 2.42 -34.96 12.26
C GLN A 130 2.97 -34.32 10.99
N GLU A 131 2.70 -34.90 9.82
CA GLU A 131 3.13 -34.35 8.53
C GLU A 131 2.49 -32.99 8.26
N ALA A 132 1.17 -32.86 8.51
CA ALA A 132 0.46 -31.59 8.36
C ALA A 132 1.01 -30.50 9.28
N ILE A 133 1.38 -30.84 10.52
CA ILE A 133 1.97 -29.90 11.48
C ILE A 133 3.38 -29.47 11.02
N GLN A 134 4.24 -30.41 10.62
CA GLN A 134 5.59 -30.10 10.15
C GLN A 134 5.58 -29.24 8.88
N ASN A 135 4.66 -29.50 7.95
CA ASN A 135 4.53 -28.69 6.74
C ASN A 135 4.11 -27.24 7.06
N ARG A 136 3.28 -27.04 8.09
CA ARG A 136 2.89 -25.70 8.57
C ARG A 136 4.03 -24.97 9.25
N GLU A 137 4.81 -25.66 10.09
CA GLU A 137 5.99 -25.07 10.75
C GLU A 137 7.06 -24.67 9.72
N LYS A 138 7.34 -25.52 8.73
CA LYS A 138 8.24 -25.19 7.61
C LYS A 138 7.75 -23.97 6.83
N MET A 139 6.46 -23.95 6.46
CA MET A 139 5.88 -22.80 5.74
C MET A 139 5.97 -21.51 6.57
N SER A 140 5.73 -21.60 7.87
CA SER A 140 5.86 -20.45 8.77
C SER A 140 7.28 -19.88 8.77
N ASN A 141 8.29 -20.74 8.90
CA ASN A 141 9.69 -20.31 8.88
C ASN A 141 10.06 -19.63 7.55
N VAL A 142 9.62 -20.20 6.43
CA VAL A 142 9.81 -19.57 5.10
C VAL A 142 9.16 -18.20 5.03
N ILE A 143 7.94 -18.03 5.55
CA ILE A 143 7.26 -16.73 5.57
C ILE A 143 8.03 -15.72 6.41
N ILE A 144 8.56 -16.10 7.59
CA ILE A 144 9.33 -15.19 8.45
C ILE A 144 10.57 -14.67 7.72
N GLU A 145 11.23 -15.53 6.94
CA GLU A 145 12.43 -15.16 6.17
C GLU A 145 12.12 -14.32 4.94
N VAL A 146 11.04 -14.64 4.22
CA VAL A 146 10.71 -14.02 2.93
C VAL A 146 9.90 -12.73 3.09
N LEU A 147 9.07 -12.61 4.12
CA LEU A 147 8.18 -11.46 4.30
C LEU A 147 8.93 -10.11 4.32
N PRO A 148 10.08 -9.96 5.01
CA PRO A 148 10.86 -8.72 4.95
C PRO A 148 11.26 -8.36 3.52
N ILE A 149 11.82 -9.32 2.77
CA ILE A 149 12.25 -9.12 1.38
C ILE A 149 11.07 -8.68 0.52
N PHE A 150 9.93 -9.35 0.68
CA PHE A 150 8.71 -9.02 -0.05
C PHE A 150 8.20 -7.60 0.25
N LEU A 151 8.20 -7.20 1.52
CA LEU A 151 7.84 -5.84 1.92
C LEU A 151 8.82 -4.79 1.35
N TYR A 152 10.13 -5.08 1.35
CA TYR A 152 11.14 -4.22 0.73
C TYR A 152 10.89 -4.01 -0.76
N VAL A 153 10.56 -5.08 -1.49
CA VAL A 153 10.25 -5.02 -2.93
C VAL A 153 8.98 -4.20 -3.19
N ILE A 154 7.90 -4.46 -2.44
CA ILE A 154 6.65 -3.71 -2.60
C ILE A 154 6.87 -2.22 -2.33
N MET A 155 7.52 -1.86 -1.21
CA MET A 155 7.75 -0.47 -0.85
C MET A 155 8.61 0.24 -1.91
N SER A 156 9.61 -0.45 -2.45
CA SER A 156 10.46 0.08 -3.53
C SER A 156 9.66 0.33 -4.81
N LEU A 157 8.76 -0.58 -5.19
CA LEU A 157 7.85 -0.39 -6.33
C LEU A 157 6.93 0.82 -6.12
N VAL A 158 6.42 1.04 -4.90
CA VAL A 158 5.60 2.21 -4.56
C VAL A 158 6.40 3.50 -4.68
N ILE A 159 7.66 3.52 -4.25
CA ILE A 159 8.57 4.68 -4.41
C ILE A 159 8.78 5.00 -5.90
N VAL A 160 9.12 3.99 -6.71
CA VAL A 160 9.32 4.14 -8.16
C VAL A 160 8.05 4.62 -8.85
N TRP A 161 6.90 4.08 -8.47
CA TRP A 161 5.60 4.49 -9.00
C TRP A 161 5.30 5.97 -8.70
N ASN A 162 5.55 6.40 -7.45
CA ASN A 162 5.35 7.78 -7.07
C ASN A 162 6.26 8.73 -7.87
N ALA A 163 7.56 8.40 -7.96
CA ALA A 163 8.52 9.16 -8.74
C ALA A 163 8.15 9.21 -10.23
N PHE A 164 7.67 8.09 -10.79
CA PHE A 164 7.23 8.02 -12.19
C PHE A 164 6.08 8.97 -12.49
N ILE A 165 5.08 9.06 -11.61
CA ILE A 165 3.91 9.94 -11.81
C ILE A 165 4.33 11.41 -11.73
N ILE A 166 5.17 11.78 -10.76
CA ILE A 166 5.73 13.13 -10.65
C ILE A 166 6.51 13.48 -11.92
N TYR A 167 7.41 12.59 -12.36
CA TYR A 167 8.18 12.77 -13.58
C TYR A 167 7.26 12.90 -14.81
N PHE A 168 6.25 12.04 -14.96
CA PHE A 168 5.32 12.09 -16.09
C PHE A 168 4.62 13.44 -16.21
N PHE A 169 4.06 13.97 -15.11
CA PHE A 169 3.33 15.24 -15.13
C PHE A 169 4.22 16.49 -15.18
N THR A 170 5.52 16.36 -14.90
CA THR A 170 6.49 17.45 -15.01
C THR A 170 7.10 17.56 -16.41
N ARG A 171 7.03 16.51 -17.25
CA ARG A 171 7.55 16.56 -18.63
C ARG A 171 6.95 17.71 -19.45
N PRO A 172 7.76 18.46 -20.23
CA PRO A 172 7.29 19.60 -21.04
C PRO A 172 6.13 19.24 -21.98
N LYS A 173 6.25 18.13 -22.73
CA LYS A 173 5.21 17.63 -23.64
C LYS A 173 3.87 17.32 -22.96
N VAL A 174 3.91 16.95 -21.68
CA VAL A 174 2.69 16.72 -20.88
C VAL A 174 2.16 18.06 -20.37
N LYS A 175 3.03 18.93 -19.83
CA LYS A 175 2.68 20.27 -19.35
C LYS A 175 1.97 21.12 -20.43
N GLU A 176 2.43 21.06 -21.68
CA GLU A 176 1.83 21.75 -22.81
C GLU A 176 0.37 21.34 -23.05
N GLN A 177 -0.02 20.09 -22.77
CA GLN A 177 -1.41 19.63 -22.93
C GLN A 177 -2.38 20.29 -21.93
N PHE A 178 -1.87 20.90 -20.85
CA PHE A 178 -2.67 21.55 -19.80
C PHE A 178 -2.64 23.08 -19.87
N THR A 179 -1.81 23.65 -20.75
CA THR A 179 -1.72 25.10 -20.98
C THR A 179 -2.73 25.50 -22.05
#